data_AF-A0A958ZF89-F1
#
_entry.id   AF-A0A958ZF89-F1
#
_cell.length_a   1.000
_cell.length_b   1.000
_cell.length_c   1.000
_cell.angle_alpha   90.00
_cell.angle_beta   90.00
_cell.angle_gamma   90.00
#
_symmetry.space_group_name_H-M   'P 1'
#
loop_
_entity.id
_entity.type
_entity.pdbx_description
1 polymer ?
#
loop_
_entity_poly.entity_id
_entity_poly.type
_entity_poly.pdbx_seq_one_letter_code
_entity_poly.pdbx_strand_id
1 'polypeptide(L)'
;MKSSIYLLLLLLLLFSCQTEEKKTESTQKENEEVVSISKVQRSETVEKDVQDINQPKDGEYTFDIAYAEWQGKTMGDKVQVVVEGDKVKVIYLEGNLKDLKKGQVMEEGLLIKHKSGVWIIGSDASDAEKDEVGGCSGGPTIIDFEEMTYWMC
;
A
#
# COMPACT_ATOMS: atom_id res chain seq x y z
N MET A 1 -13.39 53.08 9.25
CA MET A 1 -11.95 52.86 9.51
C MET A 1 -11.53 51.63 8.73
N LYS A 2 -10.91 51.85 7.57
CA LYS A 2 -10.46 50.83 6.61
C LYS A 2 -8.94 50.89 6.59
N SER A 3 -8.23 49.98 7.28
CA SER A 3 -6.80 49.74 7.02
C SER A 3 -6.28 48.57 7.86
N SER A 4 -6.40 47.34 7.34
CA SER A 4 -5.62 46.17 7.81
C SER A 4 -5.58 45.07 6.75
N ILE A 5 -5.58 45.46 5.47
CA ILE A 5 -5.51 44.53 4.33
C ILE A 5 -4.13 44.57 3.63
N TYR A 6 -3.26 45.52 3.98
CA TYR A 6 -1.99 45.72 3.27
C TYR A 6 -0.79 44.97 3.88
N LEU A 7 -0.95 44.20 4.96
CA LEU A 7 0.16 43.48 5.60
C LEU A 7 0.28 42.00 5.19
N LEU A 8 -0.62 41.49 4.35
CA LEU A 8 -0.59 40.10 3.87
C LEU A 8 -0.11 39.96 2.42
N LEU A 9 0.29 41.07 1.79
CA LEU A 9 0.70 41.15 0.39
C LEU A 9 2.23 41.20 0.19
N LEU A 10 3.03 41.02 1.26
CA LEU A 10 4.49 41.11 1.24
C LEU A 10 5.21 39.76 1.44
N LEU A 11 4.52 38.62 1.24
CA LEU A 11 5.07 37.28 1.51
C LEU A 11 4.95 36.30 0.32
N LEU A 12 4.95 36.82 -0.90
CA LEU A 12 4.89 36.05 -2.16
C LEU A 12 6.05 36.36 -3.13
N LEU A 13 7.21 36.78 -2.62
CA LEU A 13 8.39 37.12 -3.44
C LEU A 13 9.59 36.18 -3.25
N LEU A 14 9.36 34.87 -3.08
CA LEU A 14 10.44 33.86 -3.12
C LEU A 14 10.01 32.56 -3.83
N PHE A 15 9.36 32.67 -5.00
CA PHE A 15 9.35 31.57 -5.96
C PHE A 15 10.56 31.71 -6.87
N SER A 16 11.58 30.94 -6.54
CA SER A 16 12.87 30.88 -7.20
C SER A 16 12.80 30.20 -8.58
N CYS A 17 13.59 30.78 -9.48
CA CYS A 17 14.36 30.17 -10.56
C CYS A 17 13.64 29.48 -11.73
N GLN A 18 13.77 30.15 -12.88
CA GLN A 18 13.65 29.62 -14.22
C GLN A 18 14.58 28.41 -14.45
N THR A 19 14.06 27.38 -15.08
CA THR A 19 14.86 26.36 -15.77
C THR A 19 14.93 26.77 -17.25
N GLU A 20 16.12 27.15 -17.72
CA GLU A 20 16.40 27.31 -19.16
C GLU A 20 17.12 26.09 -19.74
N GLU A 21 16.77 25.80 -20.99
CA GLU A 21 17.21 24.68 -21.81
C GLU A 21 18.65 24.83 -22.37
N LYS A 22 19.14 23.68 -22.88
CA LYS A 22 20.03 23.49 -24.05
C LYS A 22 21.54 23.72 -23.90
N LYS A 23 22.29 22.63 -24.13
CA LYS A 23 23.38 22.65 -25.13
C LYS A 23 23.70 21.27 -25.74
N THR A 24 23.44 21.22 -27.04
CA THR A 24 24.08 20.55 -28.19
C THR A 24 25.46 19.88 -28.00
N GLU A 25 25.49 18.58 -28.33
CA GLU A 25 26.27 17.88 -29.37
C GLU A 25 27.80 18.09 -29.59
N SER A 26 28.43 16.93 -29.83
CA SER A 26 29.60 16.62 -30.69
C SER A 26 31.00 16.44 -30.06
N THR A 27 31.37 15.15 -29.95
CA THR A 27 32.49 14.46 -30.61
C THR A 27 33.91 15.07 -30.56
N GLN A 28 34.86 14.29 -30.02
CA GLN A 28 36.06 13.84 -30.76
C GLN A 28 36.87 12.72 -30.06
N LYS A 29 37.08 11.64 -30.83
CA LYS A 29 38.28 10.78 -31.02
C LYS A 29 38.98 10.18 -29.79
N GLU A 30 38.92 8.85 -29.64
CA GLU A 30 39.80 7.84 -30.27
C GLU A 30 41.11 7.71 -29.49
N ASN A 31 41.21 6.64 -28.70
CA ASN A 31 42.41 5.83 -28.61
C ASN A 31 42.00 4.45 -28.08
N GLU A 32 42.16 3.49 -28.99
CA GLU A 32 42.01 2.07 -28.84
C GLU A 32 43.23 1.51 -28.07
N GLU A 33 43.01 0.89 -26.92
CA GLU A 33 43.88 -0.20 -26.50
C GLU A 33 43.03 -1.31 -25.85
N VAL A 34 43.14 -2.45 -26.50
CA VAL A 34 42.39 -3.67 -26.29
C VAL A 34 43.00 -4.44 -25.12
N VAL A 35 42.29 -4.53 -23.99
CA VAL A 35 42.42 -5.70 -23.12
C VAL A 35 41.03 -6.18 -22.71
N SER A 36 40.70 -7.30 -23.33
CA SER A 36 39.59 -8.20 -23.17
C SER A 36 39.38 -8.73 -21.74
N ILE A 37 38.18 -9.30 -21.53
CA ILE A 37 37.66 -10.07 -20.37
C ILE A 37 36.89 -9.14 -19.42
N SER A 38 35.57 -9.21 -19.21
CA SER A 38 34.63 -10.33 -19.26
C SER A 38 33.20 -9.82 -19.48
N LYS A 39 32.41 -10.59 -20.25
CA LYS A 39 30.97 -10.41 -20.44
C LYS A 39 30.24 -10.20 -19.10
N VAL A 40 29.71 -8.99 -18.91
CA VAL A 40 28.64 -8.72 -17.96
C VAL A 40 27.36 -9.31 -18.55
N GLN A 41 27.12 -10.60 -18.30
CA GLN A 41 25.76 -11.14 -18.34
C GLN A 41 25.09 -10.66 -17.07
N ARG A 42 24.20 -9.66 -17.23
CA ARG A 42 23.26 -9.20 -16.21
C ARG A 42 22.36 -10.39 -15.86
N SER A 43 22.82 -11.11 -14.84
CA SER A 43 22.11 -12.18 -14.13
C SER A 43 20.73 -11.68 -13.73
N GLU A 44 19.72 -12.49 -14.00
CA GLU A 44 18.53 -12.57 -13.16
C GLU A 44 19.01 -12.68 -11.71
N THR A 45 18.90 -11.60 -10.95
CA THR A 45 19.06 -11.66 -9.50
C THR A 45 17.65 -11.74 -8.92
N VAL A 46 17.21 -12.99 -8.75
CA VAL A 46 16.59 -13.50 -7.52
C VAL A 46 15.95 -12.39 -6.68
N GLU A 47 14.72 -12.04 -7.03
CA GLU A 47 13.83 -11.29 -6.15
C GLU A 47 13.30 -12.27 -5.10
N LYS A 48 14.13 -12.54 -4.10
CA LYS A 48 13.74 -13.37 -2.96
C LYS A 48 13.98 -12.59 -1.68
N ASP A 49 12.85 -12.16 -1.11
CA ASP A 49 12.61 -12.12 0.32
C ASP A 49 13.43 -11.08 1.10
N VAL A 50 13.22 -9.80 0.79
CA VAL A 50 13.30 -8.79 1.86
C VAL A 50 11.92 -8.75 2.49
N GLN A 51 11.69 -9.62 3.48
CA GLN A 51 10.50 -9.48 4.32
C GLN A 51 10.55 -8.11 4.97
N ASP A 52 9.51 -7.32 4.75
CA ASP A 52 9.31 -6.09 5.49
C ASP A 52 9.34 -6.46 6.98
N ILE A 53 10.26 -5.87 7.74
CA ILE A 53 10.39 -6.11 9.17
C ILE A 53 9.10 -5.76 9.95
N ASN A 54 8.16 -5.07 9.30
CA ASN A 54 6.84 -4.72 9.81
C ASN A 54 5.69 -5.57 9.23
N GLN A 55 6.01 -6.61 8.44
CA GLN A 55 5.00 -7.56 7.97
C GLN A 55 4.38 -8.28 9.17
N PRO A 56 3.03 -8.40 9.21
CA PRO A 56 2.36 -9.23 10.19
C PRO A 56 2.92 -10.65 10.19
N LYS A 57 3.11 -11.22 11.38
CA LYS A 57 3.66 -12.56 11.51
C LYS A 57 2.66 -13.60 11.02
N ASP A 58 3.18 -14.76 10.63
CA ASP A 58 2.33 -15.93 10.41
C ASP A 58 1.60 -16.29 11.70
N GLY A 59 0.34 -16.70 11.56
CA GLY A 59 -0.48 -17.09 12.68
C GLY A 59 -1.97 -16.89 12.47
N GLU A 60 -2.71 -17.20 13.52
CA GLU A 60 -4.16 -17.03 13.58
C GLU A 60 -4.48 -15.88 14.53
N TYR A 61 -5.34 -14.98 14.08
CA TYR A 61 -5.75 -13.79 14.82
C TYR A 61 -7.27 -13.71 14.86
N THR A 62 -7.81 -13.17 15.96
CA THR A 62 -9.24 -12.86 16.06
C THR A 62 -9.42 -11.36 15.91
N PHE A 63 -10.17 -10.95 14.89
CA PHE A 63 -10.41 -9.56 14.53
C PHE A 63 -11.89 -9.21 14.76
N ASP A 64 -12.16 -7.96 15.12
CA ASP A 64 -13.50 -7.37 15.04
C ASP A 64 -13.79 -6.91 13.62
N ILE A 65 -15.05 -7.04 13.18
CA ILE A 65 -15.50 -6.45 11.91
C ILE A 65 -15.88 -4.99 12.15
N ALA A 66 -15.21 -4.09 11.45
CA ALA A 66 -15.52 -2.66 11.41
C ALA A 66 -16.27 -2.32 10.12
N TYR A 67 -17.37 -1.56 10.23
CA TYR A 67 -18.21 -1.24 9.08
C TYR A 67 -17.99 0.20 8.60
N ALA A 68 -17.57 0.36 7.35
CA ALA A 68 -17.26 1.66 6.78
C ALA A 68 -18.49 2.57 6.65
N GLU A 69 -19.67 2.00 6.34
CA GLU A 69 -20.94 2.73 6.30
C GLU A 69 -21.27 3.39 7.66
N TRP A 70 -20.73 2.83 8.74
CA TRP A 70 -20.98 3.24 10.13
C TRP A 70 -19.72 3.83 10.77
N GLN A 71 -18.88 4.50 9.97
CA GLN A 71 -17.67 5.20 10.43
C GLN A 71 -16.72 4.31 11.24
N GLY A 72 -16.58 3.04 10.84
CA GLY A 72 -15.68 2.07 11.47
C GLY A 72 -16.24 1.46 12.75
N LYS A 73 -17.52 1.64 13.06
CA LYS A 73 -18.13 1.03 14.24
C LYS A 73 -18.13 -0.49 14.13
N THR A 74 -17.81 -1.17 15.23
CA THR A 74 -17.92 -2.62 15.39
C THR A 74 -19.28 -3.00 16.00
N MET A 75 -19.88 -4.11 15.56
CA MET A 75 -21.20 -4.56 16.02
C MET A 75 -21.19 -5.92 16.75
N GLY A 76 -19.99 -6.39 17.10
CA GLY A 76 -19.78 -7.67 17.80
C GLY A 76 -19.55 -8.86 16.87
N ASP A 77 -19.56 -8.64 15.56
CA ASP A 77 -19.13 -9.65 14.58
C ASP A 77 -17.61 -9.80 14.58
N LYS A 78 -17.14 -11.05 14.48
CA LYS A 78 -15.73 -11.39 14.54
C LYS A 78 -15.32 -12.33 13.43
N VAL A 79 -14.07 -12.22 13.00
CA VAL A 79 -13.43 -13.10 12.03
C VAL A 79 -12.12 -13.65 12.57
N GLN A 80 -11.74 -14.83 12.09
CA GLN A 80 -10.40 -15.36 12.22
C GLN A 80 -9.63 -14.96 10.97
N VAL A 81 -8.49 -14.32 11.17
CA VAL A 81 -7.54 -14.00 10.12
C VAL A 81 -6.39 -14.99 10.25
N VAL A 82 -6.14 -15.78 9.20
CA VAL A 82 -5.01 -16.69 9.12
C VAL A 82 -4.00 -16.11 8.15
N VAL A 83 -2.79 -15.85 8.64
CA VAL A 83 -1.65 -15.35 7.85
C VAL A 83 -0.64 -16.46 7.65
N GLU A 84 -0.27 -16.71 6.39
CA GLU A 84 0.74 -17.67 5.97
C GLU A 84 1.65 -17.03 4.91
N GLY A 85 2.73 -16.39 5.34
CA GLY A 85 3.61 -15.58 4.50
C GLY A 85 2.88 -14.35 3.96
N ASP A 86 2.77 -14.26 2.64
CA ASP A 86 2.04 -13.21 1.93
C ASP A 86 0.55 -13.56 1.72
N LYS A 87 0.07 -14.71 2.20
CA LYS A 87 -1.32 -15.12 2.04
C LYS A 87 -2.12 -14.81 3.28
N VAL A 88 -3.37 -14.42 3.06
CA VAL A 88 -4.34 -14.19 4.13
C VAL A 88 -5.68 -14.84 3.81
N LYS A 89 -6.28 -15.42 4.83
CA LYS A 89 -7.63 -16.00 4.80
C LYS A 89 -8.46 -15.45 5.94
N VAL A 90 -9.66 -14.96 5.62
CA VAL A 90 -10.61 -14.41 6.58
C VAL A 90 -11.78 -15.38 6.71
N ILE A 91 -12.01 -15.87 7.92
CA ILE A 91 -13.02 -16.88 8.23
C ILE A 91 -14.00 -16.29 9.24
N TYR A 92 -15.30 -16.34 8.94
CA TYR A 92 -16.32 -15.87 9.87
C TYR A 92 -16.36 -16.71 11.15
N LEU A 93 -16.24 -16.06 12.32
CA LEU A 93 -16.25 -16.75 13.61
C LEU A 93 -17.61 -16.67 14.32
N GLU A 94 -18.12 -15.46 14.52
CA GLU A 94 -19.36 -15.21 15.25
C GLU A 94 -19.91 -13.82 14.97
N GLY A 95 -21.19 -13.60 15.29
CA GLY A 95 -21.89 -12.35 15.00
C GLY A 95 -23.31 -12.55 14.50
N ASN A 96 -23.85 -11.51 13.88
CA ASN A 96 -25.20 -11.41 13.32
C ASN A 96 -25.21 -11.15 11.80
N LEU A 97 -24.07 -11.30 11.12
CA LEU A 97 -24.03 -11.24 9.65
C LEU A 97 -24.96 -12.30 9.05
N LYS A 98 -25.91 -11.83 8.25
CA LYS A 98 -26.87 -12.69 7.55
C LYS A 98 -26.14 -13.49 6.47
N ASP A 99 -26.62 -14.70 6.23
CA ASP A 99 -26.12 -15.59 5.17
C ASP A 99 -24.67 -16.10 5.32
N LEU A 100 -23.96 -15.74 6.39
CA LEU A 100 -22.67 -16.32 6.76
C LEU A 100 -22.82 -17.35 7.87
N LYS A 101 -22.18 -18.51 7.67
CA LYS A 101 -22.08 -19.55 8.70
C LYS A 101 -20.73 -19.49 9.37
N LYS A 102 -20.67 -19.76 10.67
CA LYS A 102 -19.40 -19.93 11.39
C LYS A 102 -18.50 -20.93 10.66
N GLY A 103 -17.24 -20.56 10.45
CA GLY A 103 -16.25 -21.34 9.70
C GLY A 103 -16.28 -21.10 8.18
N GLN A 104 -17.20 -20.28 7.67
CA GLN A 104 -17.22 -19.92 6.25
C GLN A 104 -16.09 -18.93 5.95
N VAL A 105 -15.35 -19.20 4.86
CA VAL A 105 -14.37 -18.25 4.32
C VAL A 105 -15.13 -17.07 3.72
N MET A 106 -14.80 -15.87 4.19
CA MET A 106 -15.32 -14.60 3.69
C MET A 106 -14.46 -14.06 2.56
N GLU A 107 -13.14 -14.13 2.71
CA GLU A 107 -12.18 -13.56 1.78
C GLU A 107 -10.85 -14.32 1.84
N GLU A 108 -10.17 -14.44 0.70
CA GLU A 108 -8.82 -15.00 0.57
C GLU A 108 -8.04 -14.13 -0.43
N GLY A 109 -6.78 -13.83 -0.11
CA GLY A 109 -5.96 -12.98 -0.97
C GLY A 109 -4.52 -12.88 -0.51
N LEU A 110 -3.85 -11.86 -1.04
CA LEU A 110 -2.49 -11.49 -0.69
C LEU A 110 -2.50 -10.36 0.34
N LEU A 111 -1.67 -10.49 1.36
CA LEU A 111 -1.40 -9.46 2.35
C LEU A 111 -0.38 -8.47 1.77
N ILE A 112 -0.86 -7.30 1.36
CA ILE A 112 -0.07 -6.30 0.64
C ILE A 112 -0.02 -5.01 1.44
N LYS A 113 1.14 -4.35 1.49
CA LYS A 113 1.27 -2.99 2.02
C LYS A 113 0.90 -1.99 0.93
N HIS A 114 -0.19 -1.25 1.13
CA HIS A 114 -0.63 -0.22 0.21
C HIS A 114 0.27 1.03 0.27
N LYS A 115 0.33 1.85 -0.80
CA LYS A 115 1.11 3.11 -0.87
C LYS A 115 0.75 4.12 0.23
N SER A 116 -0.45 4.03 0.81
CA SER A 116 -0.84 4.83 1.98
C SER A 116 -0.26 4.34 3.31
N GLY A 117 0.34 3.15 3.34
CA GLY A 117 0.89 2.52 4.53
C GLY A 117 -0.09 1.63 5.29
N VAL A 118 -1.34 1.44 4.83
CA VAL A 118 -2.25 0.45 5.42
C VAL A 118 -2.00 -0.94 4.84
N TRP A 119 -2.31 -1.98 5.61
CA TRP A 119 -2.33 -3.34 5.07
C TRP A 119 -3.67 -3.61 4.39
N ILE A 120 -3.61 -4.29 3.25
CA ILE A 120 -4.78 -4.66 2.46
C ILE A 120 -4.77 -6.14 2.11
N ILE A 121 -5.95 -6.68 1.86
CA ILE A 121 -6.17 -7.96 1.20
C ILE A 121 -6.41 -7.66 -0.28
N GLY A 122 -5.41 -7.94 -1.11
CA GLY A 122 -5.45 -7.71 -2.55
C GLY A 122 -5.42 -9.01 -3.35
N SER A 123 -5.65 -8.91 -4.65
CA SER A 123 -5.54 -10.02 -5.61
C SER A 123 -4.12 -10.17 -6.15
N ASP A 124 -3.40 -9.06 -6.31
CA ASP A 124 -2.06 -9.01 -6.89
C ASP A 124 -1.30 -7.76 -6.46
N ALA A 125 0.01 -7.74 -6.70
CA ALA A 125 0.90 -6.68 -6.25
C ALA A 125 0.53 -5.27 -6.75
N SER A 126 -0.23 -5.13 -7.85
CA SER A 126 -0.63 -3.81 -8.35
C SER A 126 -1.66 -3.12 -7.46
N ASP A 127 -2.33 -3.87 -6.58
CA ASP A 127 -3.24 -3.33 -5.58
C ASP A 127 -2.55 -2.40 -4.58
N ALA A 128 -1.22 -2.52 -4.42
CA ALA A 128 -0.43 -1.61 -3.60
C ALA A 128 -0.54 -0.15 -4.08
N GLU A 129 -0.84 0.07 -5.36
CA GLU A 129 -0.82 1.39 -6.00
C GLU A 129 -2.21 1.94 -6.33
N LYS A 130 -3.30 1.23 -5.99
CA LYS A 130 -4.67 1.69 -6.25
C LYS A 130 -4.96 3.03 -5.54
N ASP A 131 -5.76 3.89 -6.16
CA ASP A 131 -6.12 5.16 -5.50
C ASP A 131 -7.17 4.97 -4.40
N GLU A 132 -8.01 3.95 -4.55
CA GLU A 132 -9.09 3.63 -3.62
C GLU A 132 -8.88 2.24 -3.02
N VAL A 133 -8.92 2.16 -1.69
CA VAL A 133 -8.88 0.93 -0.89
C VAL A 133 -9.92 1.02 0.21
N GLY A 134 -10.49 -0.13 0.57
CA GLY A 134 -11.48 -0.26 1.63
C GLY A 134 -12.79 0.48 1.39
N GLY A 135 -13.59 0.55 2.46
CA GLY A 135 -14.92 1.13 2.41
C GLY A 135 -15.84 0.42 1.41
N CYS A 136 -16.77 1.19 0.84
CA CYS A 136 -17.67 0.72 -0.20
C CYS A 136 -17.16 1.05 -1.61
N SER A 137 -15.84 1.23 -1.79
CA SER A 137 -15.23 1.56 -3.08
C SER A 137 -15.16 0.37 -4.05
N GLY A 138 -15.24 -0.86 -3.53
CA GLY A 138 -14.94 -2.07 -4.30
C GLY A 138 -13.45 -2.30 -4.55
N GLY A 139 -12.57 -1.47 -3.96
CA GLY A 139 -11.14 -1.71 -3.90
C GLY A 139 -10.74 -2.80 -2.89
N PRO A 140 -9.43 -3.10 -2.80
CA PRO A 140 -8.88 -4.06 -1.84
C PRO A 140 -9.33 -3.79 -0.40
N THR A 141 -9.58 -4.85 0.35
CA THR A 141 -10.10 -4.75 1.72
C THR A 141 -9.00 -4.29 2.67
N ILE A 142 -9.28 -3.33 3.56
CA ILE A 142 -8.33 -2.91 4.59
C ILE A 142 -8.34 -3.90 5.75
N ILE A 143 -7.14 -4.27 6.21
CA ILE A 143 -6.95 -5.11 7.39
C ILE A 143 -5.97 -4.41 8.35
N ASP A 144 -6.38 -4.19 9.59
CA ASP A 144 -5.57 -3.48 10.58
C ASP A 144 -5.10 -4.44 11.67
N PHE A 145 -3.79 -4.72 11.70
CA PHE A 145 -3.17 -5.60 12.68
C PHE A 145 -2.80 -4.91 13.99
N GLU A 146 -2.87 -3.57 14.06
CA GLU A 146 -2.67 -2.82 15.29
C GLU A 146 -3.97 -2.76 16.08
N GLU A 147 -5.07 -2.39 15.42
CA GLU A 147 -6.40 -2.32 16.01
C GLU A 147 -7.15 -3.67 15.97
N MET A 148 -6.60 -4.67 15.27
CA MET A 148 -7.20 -6.00 15.07
C MET A 148 -8.59 -5.89 14.43
N THR A 149 -8.70 -5.08 13.36
CA THR A 149 -9.96 -4.82 12.65
C THR A 149 -9.92 -5.28 11.20
N TYR A 150 -10.98 -5.96 10.78
CA TYR A 150 -11.25 -6.31 9.40
C TYR A 150 -12.35 -5.38 8.88
N TRP A 151 -12.07 -4.60 7.82
CA TRP A 151 -12.99 -3.59 7.33
C TRP A 151 -13.97 -4.19 6.32
N MET A 152 -15.25 -3.96 6.53
CA MET A 152 -16.29 -4.23 5.56
C MET A 152 -16.95 -2.93 5.12
N CYS A 153 -17.57 -2.96 3.93
CA CYS A 153 -18.76 -2.16 3.67
C CYS A 153 -19.88 -2.76 4.54
#